data_AF-A0A3A4UP39-F1
#
_entry.id   AF-A0A3A4UP39-F1
#
_cell.length_a   1.000
_cell.length_b   1.000
_cell.length_c   1.000
_cell.angle_alpha   90.00
_cell.angle_beta   90.00
_cell.angle_gamma   90.00
#
_symmetry.space_group_name_H-M   'P 1'
#
loop_
_entity.id
_entity.type
_entity.pdbx_description
1 polymer ?
#
loop_
_entity_poly.entity_id
_entity_poly.type
_entity_poly.pdbx_seq_one_letter_code
_entity_poly.pdbx_strand_id
1 'polypeptide(L)'
;MKLLLGVVTNGSHRHILEHVLKAIERQTAPSDVVFVTSEYAYAALLRSKNKTVFEDKAQGTLKEKMVFARKLLRSHALENGYDALILIDGNIVLPQFAVEALIKTQGDVVAGVYLDAFDLGDKTVVAPVVFKDAGGGNAQLYTYEALAPPQVLEVGAAGFGCCMIVRKVLEQVEIAAFPNGRDDLKFFVDARAKGFKCVANTQVKCLNAPYPLDDPRAQKFAWTTRVEEYGFDFKY
;
A
#
# COMPACT_ATOMS: atom_id res chain seq x y z
N MET A 1 -18.70 -1.58 -10.60
CA MET A 1 -17.32 -1.08 -10.53
C MET A 1 -16.40 -2.21 -10.91
N LYS A 2 -15.62 -2.06 -11.99
CA LYS A 2 -14.60 -3.01 -12.44
C LYS A 2 -13.29 -2.70 -11.72
N LEU A 3 -12.78 -3.66 -10.96
CA LEU A 3 -11.66 -3.46 -10.04
C LEU A 3 -10.46 -4.32 -10.41
N LEU A 4 -9.27 -3.72 -10.34
CA LEU A 4 -8.01 -4.43 -10.43
C LEU A 4 -7.31 -4.40 -9.07
N LEU A 5 -6.99 -5.56 -8.51
CA LEU A 5 -6.04 -5.71 -7.40
C LEU A 5 -4.66 -5.99 -7.98
N GLY A 6 -3.77 -5.01 -7.86
CA GLY A 6 -2.39 -5.09 -8.28
C GLY A 6 -1.46 -5.36 -7.11
N VAL A 7 -0.86 -6.55 -7.07
CA VAL A 7 0.04 -6.98 -6.00
C VAL A 7 1.49 -6.84 -6.43
N VAL A 8 2.25 -5.94 -5.81
CA VAL A 8 3.69 -5.79 -6.07
C VAL A 8 4.48 -6.61 -5.06
N THR A 9 5.23 -7.60 -5.53
CA THR A 9 5.84 -8.61 -4.65
C THR A 9 7.20 -9.07 -5.16
N ASN A 10 7.98 -9.73 -4.29
CA ASN A 10 9.27 -10.31 -4.61
C ASN A 10 9.51 -11.58 -3.78
N GLY A 11 10.66 -12.24 -3.96
CA GLY A 11 10.97 -13.51 -3.30
C GLY A 11 11.14 -13.41 -1.78
N SER A 12 11.46 -12.23 -1.26
CA SER A 12 11.56 -12.01 0.19
C SER A 12 10.21 -12.13 0.92
N HIS A 13 9.09 -12.05 0.19
CA HIS A 13 7.75 -12.20 0.76
C HIS A 13 7.24 -13.65 0.75
N ARG A 14 8.09 -14.62 0.37
CA ARG A 14 7.68 -16.04 0.26
C ARG A 14 7.11 -16.59 1.57
N HIS A 15 7.64 -16.17 2.73
CA HIS A 15 7.17 -16.65 4.03
C HIS A 15 5.71 -16.30 4.33
N ILE A 16 5.19 -15.21 3.75
CA ILE A 16 3.82 -14.75 3.98
C ILE A 16 2.89 -14.98 2.79
N LEU A 17 3.41 -15.45 1.65
CA LEU A 17 2.65 -15.62 0.40
C LEU A 17 1.31 -16.33 0.60
N GLU A 18 1.27 -17.47 1.29
CA GLU A 18 0.02 -18.22 1.51
C GLU A 18 -1.05 -17.41 2.26
N HIS A 19 -0.63 -16.56 3.20
CA HIS A 19 -1.56 -15.71 3.95
C HIS A 19 -2.10 -14.58 3.07
N VAL A 20 -1.25 -13.98 2.24
CA VAL A 20 -1.64 -12.94 1.29
C VAL A 20 -2.62 -13.50 0.25
N LEU A 21 -2.34 -14.67 -0.32
CA LEU A 21 -3.23 -15.32 -1.30
C LEU A 21 -4.60 -15.61 -0.68
N LYS A 22 -4.65 -16.20 0.51
CA LYS A 22 -5.89 -16.47 1.23
C LYS A 22 -6.65 -15.18 1.57
N ALA A 23 -5.96 -14.11 1.94
CA ALA A 23 -6.58 -12.83 2.26
C ALA A 23 -7.22 -12.18 1.02
N ILE A 24 -6.57 -12.27 -0.14
CA ILE A 24 -7.12 -11.81 -1.42
C ILE A 24 -8.33 -12.66 -1.83
N GLU A 25 -8.23 -13.99 -1.75
CA GLU A 25 -9.32 -14.91 -2.13
C GLU A 25 -10.58 -14.76 -1.26
N ARG A 26 -10.42 -14.28 -0.03
CA ARG A 26 -11.55 -14.06 0.90
C ARG A 26 -12.25 -12.72 0.71
N GLN A 27 -11.71 -11.80 -0.09
CA GLN A 27 -12.34 -10.50 -0.30
C GLN A 27 -13.75 -10.67 -0.87
N THR A 28 -14.69 -9.89 -0.33
CA THR A 28 -16.12 -10.01 -0.66
C THR A 28 -16.49 -9.33 -1.97
N ALA A 29 -15.72 -8.33 -2.39
CA ALA A 29 -15.94 -7.61 -3.64
C ALA A 29 -15.24 -8.34 -4.80
N PRO A 30 -15.93 -8.54 -5.95
CA PRO A 30 -15.33 -9.16 -7.12
C PRO A 30 -14.25 -8.25 -7.73
N SER A 31 -13.12 -8.84 -8.08
CA SER A 31 -11.99 -8.12 -8.69
C SER A 31 -11.09 -9.03 -9.50
N ASP A 32 -10.48 -8.48 -10.55
CA ASP A 32 -9.36 -9.12 -11.22
C ASP A 32 -8.09 -8.94 -10.39
N VAL A 33 -7.22 -9.95 -10.35
CA VAL A 33 -5.99 -9.93 -9.54
C VAL A 33 -4.78 -10.16 -10.43
N VAL A 34 -3.80 -9.27 -10.33
CA VAL A 34 -2.52 -9.37 -11.04
C VAL A 34 -1.38 -9.20 -10.05
N PHE A 35 -0.42 -10.12 -10.10
CA PHE A 35 0.83 -10.01 -9.37
C PHE A 35 1.93 -9.47 -10.28
N VAL A 36 2.81 -8.64 -9.74
CA VAL A 36 3.99 -8.15 -10.43
C VAL A 36 5.23 -8.46 -9.60
N THR A 37 6.22 -9.08 -10.23
CA THR A 37 7.53 -9.37 -9.62
C THR A 37 8.62 -9.32 -10.68
N SER A 38 9.83 -8.92 -10.28
CA SER A 38 11.01 -8.97 -11.16
C SER A 38 11.79 -10.29 -11.05
N GLU A 39 11.36 -11.21 -10.20
CA GLU A 39 12.08 -12.46 -9.92
C GLU A 39 11.44 -13.65 -10.63
N TYR A 40 12.14 -14.21 -11.62
CA TYR A 40 11.65 -15.33 -12.44
C TYR A 40 11.20 -16.53 -11.61
N ALA A 41 12.01 -16.97 -10.63
CA ALA A 41 11.66 -18.12 -9.78
C ALA A 41 10.41 -17.85 -8.92
N TYR A 42 10.21 -16.60 -8.48
CA TYR A 42 9.02 -16.22 -7.73
C TYR A 42 7.79 -16.09 -8.62
N ALA A 43 7.96 -15.58 -9.86
CA ALA A 43 6.90 -15.58 -10.87
C ALA A 43 6.43 -17.00 -11.20
N ALA A 44 7.37 -17.95 -11.37
CA ALA A 44 7.05 -19.35 -11.59
C ALA A 44 6.27 -19.97 -10.42
N LEU A 45 6.64 -19.65 -9.17
CA LEU A 45 5.91 -20.08 -7.97
C LEU A 45 4.47 -19.51 -7.93
N LEU A 46 4.28 -18.23 -8.28
CA LEU A 46 2.95 -17.64 -8.34
C LEU A 46 2.08 -18.29 -9.44
N ARG A 47 2.67 -18.58 -10.60
CA ARG A 47 1.99 -19.27 -11.71
C ARG A 47 1.61 -20.70 -11.36
N SER A 48 2.46 -21.44 -10.64
CA SER A 48 2.12 -22.80 -10.18
C SER A 48 0.95 -22.81 -9.19
N LYS A 49 0.58 -21.65 -8.64
CA LYS A 49 -0.61 -21.41 -7.82
C LYS A 49 -1.77 -20.79 -8.61
N ASN A 50 -1.75 -20.90 -9.93
CA ASN A 50 -2.76 -20.37 -10.86
C ASN A 50 -3.00 -18.86 -10.73
N LYS A 51 -1.96 -18.08 -10.46
CA LYS A 51 -2.05 -16.62 -10.40
C LYS A 51 -1.60 -15.97 -11.72
N THR A 52 -2.26 -14.88 -12.10
CA THR A 52 -1.83 -14.02 -13.21
C THR A 52 -0.62 -13.21 -12.76
N VAL A 53 0.49 -13.33 -13.50
CA VAL A 53 1.76 -12.70 -13.12
C VAL A 53 2.36 -11.94 -14.30
N PHE A 54 2.61 -10.66 -14.08
CA PHE A 54 3.47 -9.85 -14.95
C PHE A 54 4.90 -9.89 -14.42
N GLU A 55 5.82 -10.23 -15.31
CA GLU A 55 7.25 -10.16 -15.01
C GLU A 55 7.74 -8.75 -15.32
N ASP A 56 8.23 -8.09 -14.28
CA ASP A 56 8.94 -6.84 -14.41
C ASP A 56 10.38 -7.11 -14.87
N LYS A 57 10.75 -6.56 -16.03
CA LYS A 57 12.11 -6.65 -16.58
C LYS A 57 12.98 -5.44 -16.23
N ALA A 58 12.45 -4.51 -15.44
CA ALA A 58 13.16 -3.31 -15.01
C ALA A 58 14.47 -3.69 -14.31
N GLN A 59 15.51 -2.97 -14.69
CA GLN A 59 16.81 -3.00 -14.05
C GLN A 59 16.89 -1.88 -13.02
N GLY A 60 17.77 -2.02 -12.03
CA GLY A 60 17.99 -1.01 -11.01
C GLY A 60 17.73 -1.52 -9.59
N THR A 61 17.64 -0.55 -8.68
CA THR A 61 17.37 -0.76 -7.26
C THR A 61 15.98 -1.34 -7.02
N LEU A 62 15.76 -1.94 -5.84
CA LEU A 62 14.44 -2.44 -5.44
C LEU A 62 13.36 -1.35 -5.54
N LYS A 63 13.69 -0.12 -5.16
CA LYS A 63 12.76 1.03 -5.22
C LYS A 63 12.36 1.37 -6.64
N GLU A 64 13.31 1.41 -7.58
CA GLU A 64 13.03 1.68 -8.99
C GLU A 64 12.14 0.59 -9.61
N LYS A 65 12.42 -0.68 -9.28
CA LYS A 65 11.58 -1.82 -9.68
C LYS A 65 10.16 -1.71 -9.12
N MET A 66 10.00 -1.32 -7.86
CA MET A 66 8.66 -1.11 -7.28
C MET A 66 7.88 -0.01 -8.02
N VAL A 67 8.52 1.13 -8.33
CA VAL A 67 7.89 2.20 -9.13
C VAL A 67 7.47 1.68 -10.50
N PHE A 68 8.34 0.93 -11.18
CA PHE A 68 8.03 0.37 -12.49
C PHE A 68 6.87 -0.63 -12.43
N ALA A 69 6.87 -1.54 -11.46
CA ALA A 69 5.79 -2.50 -11.25
C ALA A 69 4.43 -1.80 -11.03
N ARG A 70 4.42 -0.72 -10.24
CA ARG A 70 3.22 0.09 -9.99
C ARG A 70 2.76 0.84 -11.26
N LYS A 71 3.69 1.38 -12.05
CA LYS A 71 3.38 1.95 -13.37
C LYS A 71 2.76 0.92 -14.32
N LEU A 72 3.30 -0.30 -14.35
CA LEU A 72 2.76 -1.38 -15.18
C LEU A 72 1.30 -1.71 -14.80
N LEU A 73 1.01 -1.79 -13.50
CA LEU A 73 -0.35 -1.99 -13.00
C LEU A 73 -1.28 -0.84 -13.37
N ARG A 74 -0.81 0.42 -13.25
CA ARG A 74 -1.57 1.60 -13.67
C ARG A 74 -1.89 1.55 -15.17
N SER A 75 -0.91 1.29 -16.03
CA SER A 75 -1.13 1.20 -17.48
C SER A 75 -2.14 0.11 -17.81
N HIS A 76 -1.97 -1.08 -17.22
CA HIS A 76 -2.91 -2.18 -17.39
C HIS A 76 -4.34 -1.80 -16.96
N ALA A 77 -4.49 -1.11 -15.81
CA ALA A 77 -5.77 -0.62 -15.33
C ALA A 77 -6.46 0.33 -16.34
N LEU A 78 -5.70 1.28 -16.88
CA LEU A 78 -6.21 2.28 -17.83
C LEU A 78 -6.60 1.66 -19.17
N GLU A 79 -5.71 0.85 -19.75
CA GLU A 79 -5.88 0.18 -21.05
C GLU A 79 -7.06 -0.79 -21.08
N ASN A 80 -7.37 -1.43 -19.94
CA ASN A 80 -8.40 -2.46 -19.85
C ASN A 80 -9.71 -1.95 -19.23
N GLY A 81 -9.88 -0.62 -19.14
CA GLY A 81 -11.16 -0.02 -18.75
C GLY A 81 -11.54 -0.26 -17.29
N TYR A 82 -10.57 -0.40 -16.37
CA TYR A 82 -10.87 -0.53 -14.94
C TYR A 82 -11.32 0.81 -14.34
N ASP A 83 -12.23 0.73 -13.36
CA ASP A 83 -12.79 1.89 -12.65
C ASP A 83 -11.90 2.32 -11.46
N ALA A 84 -11.14 1.38 -10.90
CA ALA A 84 -10.11 1.66 -9.90
C ALA A 84 -9.03 0.57 -9.88
N LEU A 85 -7.86 0.97 -9.39
CA LEU A 85 -6.73 0.11 -9.05
C LEU A 85 -6.56 0.09 -7.53
N ILE A 86 -6.46 -1.10 -6.94
CA ILE A 86 -6.03 -1.29 -5.55
C ILE A 86 -4.60 -1.82 -5.57
N LEU A 87 -3.67 -0.99 -5.13
CA LEU A 87 -2.28 -1.40 -4.91
C LEU A 87 -2.17 -2.13 -3.57
N ILE A 88 -1.46 -3.26 -3.60
CA ILE A 88 -1.17 -4.10 -2.44
C ILE A 88 0.31 -4.48 -2.49
N ASP A 89 1.04 -4.31 -1.40
CA ASP A 89 2.40 -4.83 -1.30
C ASP A 89 2.37 -6.31 -0.88
N GLY A 90 3.29 -7.12 -1.40
CA GLY A 90 3.25 -8.59 -1.24
C GLY A 90 3.49 -9.12 0.18
N ASN A 91 3.74 -8.25 1.15
CA ASN A 91 3.83 -8.56 2.57
C ASN A 91 2.62 -8.02 3.38
N ILE A 92 1.59 -7.50 2.71
CA ILE A 92 0.38 -6.98 3.34
C ILE A 92 -0.73 -8.03 3.30
N VAL A 93 -1.25 -8.38 4.48
CA VAL A 93 -2.40 -9.27 4.65
C VAL A 93 -3.64 -8.42 4.93
N LEU A 94 -4.59 -8.47 4.00
CA LEU A 94 -5.81 -7.69 4.06
C LEU A 94 -6.84 -8.31 5.02
N PRO A 95 -7.62 -7.51 5.78
CA PRO A 95 -8.85 -8.00 6.40
C PRO A 95 -9.88 -8.38 5.32
N GLN A 96 -10.77 -9.32 5.61
CA GLN A 96 -11.73 -9.86 4.63
C GLN A 96 -12.62 -8.80 3.96
N PHE A 97 -12.94 -7.74 4.70
CA PHE A 97 -13.82 -6.65 4.25
C PHE A 97 -13.06 -5.47 3.63
N ALA A 98 -11.72 -5.56 3.47
CA ALA A 98 -10.88 -4.43 3.07
C ALA A 98 -11.35 -3.78 1.77
N VAL A 99 -11.46 -4.57 0.71
CA VAL A 99 -11.81 -4.05 -0.63
C VAL A 99 -13.19 -3.40 -0.61
N GLU A 100 -14.18 -4.05 0.01
CA GLU A 100 -15.53 -3.50 0.14
C GLU A 100 -15.56 -2.19 0.93
N ALA A 101 -14.81 -2.10 2.02
CA ALA A 101 -14.71 -0.88 2.82
C ALA A 101 -14.02 0.26 2.06
N LEU A 102 -12.97 -0.03 1.28
CA LEU A 102 -12.30 0.98 0.44
C LEU A 102 -13.26 1.55 -0.60
N ILE A 103 -14.01 0.69 -1.32
CA ILE A 103 -14.99 1.11 -2.33
C ILE A 103 -16.09 2.01 -1.75
N LYS A 104 -16.59 1.67 -0.55
CA LYS A 104 -17.65 2.43 0.12
C LYS A 104 -17.17 3.75 0.72
N THR A 105 -15.85 3.95 0.83
CA THR A 105 -15.28 5.18 1.39
C THR A 105 -15.32 6.30 0.37
N GLN A 106 -15.85 7.46 0.77
CA GLN A 106 -15.91 8.64 -0.10
C GLN A 106 -14.54 9.33 -0.19
N GLY A 107 -13.73 8.90 -1.16
CA GLY A 107 -12.45 9.50 -1.53
C GLY A 107 -12.02 9.11 -2.95
N ASP A 108 -11.07 9.87 -3.50
CA ASP A 108 -10.48 9.61 -4.81
C ASP A 108 -9.25 8.70 -4.70
N VAL A 109 -8.50 8.88 -3.61
CA VAL A 109 -7.42 7.98 -3.18
C VAL A 109 -7.74 7.55 -1.75
N VAL A 110 -7.93 6.26 -1.54
CA VAL A 110 -8.37 5.69 -0.25
C VAL A 110 -7.35 4.67 0.23
N ALA A 111 -6.67 4.97 1.32
CA ALA A 111 -5.72 4.07 1.96
C ALA A 111 -6.36 3.25 3.09
N GLY A 112 -6.01 1.97 3.17
CA GLY A 112 -6.03 1.23 4.42
C GLY A 112 -4.80 1.56 5.26
N VAL A 113 -4.79 1.10 6.51
CA VAL A 113 -3.74 1.42 7.48
C VAL A 113 -2.97 0.15 7.83
N TYR A 114 -1.66 0.24 7.83
CA TYR A 114 -0.75 -0.80 8.32
C TYR A 114 0.40 -0.14 9.08
N LEU A 115 1.06 -0.93 9.92
CA LEU A 115 2.22 -0.48 10.67
C LEU A 115 3.51 -0.77 9.88
N ASP A 116 4.50 0.10 9.97
CA ASP A 116 5.83 -0.13 9.42
C ASP A 116 6.92 0.45 10.33
N ALA A 117 8.16 0.05 10.08
CA ALA A 117 9.33 0.55 10.80
C ALA A 117 9.82 1.87 10.19
N PHE A 118 10.07 2.86 11.06
CA PHE A 118 10.60 4.16 10.71
C PHE A 118 11.86 4.44 11.51
N ASP A 119 12.93 4.84 10.82
CA ASP A 119 14.17 5.26 11.45
C ASP A 119 14.08 6.76 11.79
N LEU A 120 14.04 7.07 13.09
CA LEU A 120 13.98 8.40 13.67
C LEU A 120 15.31 8.74 14.35
N GLY A 121 16.38 8.83 13.56
CA GLY A 121 17.72 9.11 14.06
C GLY A 121 18.33 7.89 14.76
N ASP A 122 18.41 7.92 16.09
CA ASP A 122 19.01 6.87 16.92
C ASP A 122 18.02 5.74 17.29
N LYS A 123 16.76 5.87 16.89
CA LYS A 123 15.69 4.92 17.24
C LYS A 123 14.92 4.48 16.00
N THR A 124 14.61 3.19 15.95
CA THR A 124 13.60 2.65 15.02
C THR A 124 12.28 2.48 15.77
N VAL A 125 11.22 3.09 15.25
CA VAL A 125 9.88 3.02 15.83
C VAL A 125 8.95 2.29 14.87
N VAL A 126 7.92 1.63 15.40
CA VAL A 126 6.85 1.06 14.56
C VAL A 126 5.63 1.96 14.67
N ALA A 127 5.19 2.50 13.55
CA ALA A 127 4.09 3.46 13.49
C ALA A 127 3.20 3.20 12.27
N PRO A 128 1.96 3.72 12.25
CA PRO A 128 1.12 3.65 11.06
C PRO A 128 1.70 4.40 9.86
N VAL A 129 1.62 3.82 8.66
CA VAL A 129 2.05 4.44 7.40
C VAL A 129 0.98 5.40 6.87
N VAL A 130 0.65 6.41 7.68
CA VAL A 130 -0.32 7.46 7.36
C VAL A 130 0.22 8.77 7.88
N PHE A 131 0.13 9.81 7.06
CA PHE A 131 0.74 11.10 7.32
C PHE A 131 -0.29 12.21 7.24
N LYS A 132 -0.26 13.12 8.22
CA LYS A 132 -0.95 14.40 8.20
C LYS A 132 -0.13 15.39 7.36
N ASP A 133 -0.80 16.23 6.60
CA ASP A 133 -0.17 17.42 6.03
C ASP A 133 0.06 18.45 7.14
N ALA A 134 1.34 18.76 7.43
CA ALA A 134 1.73 19.77 8.41
C ALA A 134 1.95 21.15 7.75
N GLY A 135 1.69 21.29 6.45
CA GLY A 135 1.86 22.51 5.68
C GLY A 135 3.33 22.79 5.31
N GLY A 136 3.52 23.68 4.34
CA GLY A 136 4.86 24.18 3.97
C GLY A 136 5.83 23.11 3.47
N GLY A 137 5.33 22.03 2.88
CA GLY A 137 6.19 20.93 2.43
C GLY A 137 6.43 19.83 3.47
N ASN A 138 5.75 19.87 4.62
CA ASN A 138 6.00 18.95 5.73
C ASN A 138 4.87 17.93 5.90
N ALA A 139 5.24 16.71 6.25
CA ALA A 139 4.31 15.65 6.63
C ALA A 139 4.65 15.10 8.01
N GLN A 140 3.63 14.81 8.82
CA GLN A 140 3.75 14.26 10.17
C GLN A 140 3.08 12.89 10.25
N LEU A 141 3.75 11.88 10.82
CA LEU A 141 3.15 10.58 11.09
C LEU A 141 1.95 10.70 12.06
N TYR A 142 0.88 9.97 11.78
CA TYR A 142 -0.16 9.75 12.77
C TYR A 142 0.31 8.75 13.84
N THR A 143 -0.13 8.95 15.07
CA THR A 143 0.07 7.96 16.14
C THR A 143 -0.86 6.78 15.96
N TYR A 144 -0.51 5.65 16.57
CA TYR A 144 -1.40 4.50 16.61
C TYR A 144 -2.72 4.85 17.32
N GLU A 145 -2.70 5.56 18.45
CA GLU A 145 -3.90 5.98 19.18
C GLU A 145 -4.83 6.78 18.29
N ALA A 146 -4.28 7.69 17.48
CA ALA A 146 -5.07 8.50 16.57
C ALA A 146 -5.80 7.66 15.51
N LEU A 147 -5.21 6.53 15.09
CA LEU A 147 -5.79 5.64 14.07
C LEU A 147 -6.43 4.36 14.63
N ALA A 148 -6.38 4.14 15.94
CA ALA A 148 -6.96 2.98 16.58
C ALA A 148 -8.50 2.96 16.44
N PRO A 149 -9.24 4.07 16.67
CA PRO A 149 -10.66 4.12 16.40
C PRO A 149 -10.96 4.00 14.90
N PRO A 150 -12.00 3.23 14.49
CA PRO A 150 -12.50 3.23 13.12
C PRO A 150 -13.06 4.61 12.73
N GLN A 151 -12.51 5.19 11.69
CA GLN A 151 -12.89 6.50 11.14
C GLN A 151 -12.34 6.66 9.71
N VAL A 152 -12.82 7.69 9.03
CA VAL A 152 -12.26 8.15 7.75
C VAL A 152 -11.70 9.54 7.97
N LEU A 153 -10.43 9.74 7.66
CA LEU A 153 -9.76 11.04 7.79
C LEU A 153 -9.11 11.45 6.48
N GLU A 154 -9.10 12.75 6.20
CA GLU A 154 -8.27 13.30 5.13
C GLU A 154 -6.79 13.26 5.56
N VAL A 155 -5.93 12.90 4.61
CA VAL A 155 -4.50 12.65 4.87
C VAL A 155 -3.63 13.44 3.90
N GLY A 156 -2.44 13.79 4.36
CA GLY A 156 -1.41 14.36 3.52
C GLY A 156 -0.79 13.32 2.60
N ALA A 157 -0.54 12.11 3.13
CA ALA A 157 -0.06 10.94 2.40
C ALA A 157 -0.36 9.64 3.14
N ALA A 158 -0.24 8.50 2.46
CA ALA A 158 -0.23 7.17 3.04
C ALA A 158 0.58 6.20 2.17
N GLY A 159 0.84 4.99 2.65
CA GLY A 159 1.57 3.97 1.89
C GLY A 159 0.71 3.21 0.87
N PHE A 160 1.37 2.64 -0.14
CA PHE A 160 0.71 1.82 -1.18
C PHE A 160 0.44 0.36 -0.78
N GLY A 161 0.79 -0.04 0.44
CA GLY A 161 0.55 -1.41 0.91
C GLY A 161 -0.92 -1.85 0.88
N CYS A 162 -1.85 -0.91 0.97
CA CYS A 162 -3.28 -1.13 0.72
C CYS A 162 -3.90 0.22 0.32
N CYS A 163 -3.96 0.51 -0.98
CA CYS A 163 -4.41 1.82 -1.47
C CYS A 163 -5.26 1.70 -2.74
N MET A 164 -6.51 2.15 -2.67
CA MET A 164 -7.41 2.26 -3.82
C MET A 164 -7.26 3.63 -4.48
N ILE A 165 -7.14 3.64 -5.81
CA ILE A 165 -7.01 4.83 -6.63
C ILE A 165 -8.07 4.75 -7.72
N VAL A 166 -9.01 5.70 -7.74
CA VAL A 166 -10.07 5.72 -8.75
C VAL A 166 -9.53 6.17 -10.12
N ARG A 167 -10.18 5.70 -11.20
CA ARG A 167 -9.72 5.91 -12.58
C ARG A 167 -9.38 7.36 -12.91
N LYS A 168 -10.24 8.32 -12.55
CA LYS A 168 -9.99 9.75 -12.84
C LYS A 168 -8.67 10.27 -12.25
N VAL A 169 -8.19 9.68 -11.14
CA VAL A 169 -6.88 10.00 -10.56
C VAL A 169 -5.80 9.31 -11.38
N LEU A 170 -5.95 8.03 -11.71
CA LEU A 170 -4.99 7.30 -12.54
C LEU A 170 -4.76 8.00 -13.88
N GLU A 171 -5.79 8.56 -14.51
CA GLU A 171 -5.69 9.28 -15.79
C GLU A 171 -4.88 10.58 -15.68
N GLN A 172 -4.80 11.18 -14.49
CA GLN A 172 -4.22 12.49 -14.29
C GLN A 172 -2.92 12.47 -13.49
N VAL A 173 -2.70 11.49 -12.63
CA VAL A 173 -1.55 11.41 -11.72
C VAL A 173 -0.66 10.26 -12.13
N GLU A 174 0.60 10.57 -12.42
CA GLU A 174 1.63 9.58 -12.73
C GLU A 174 2.19 8.99 -11.43
N ILE A 175 2.53 7.71 -11.46
CA ILE A 175 3.25 7.07 -10.37
C ILE A 175 4.74 7.37 -10.56
N ALA A 176 5.33 8.12 -9.65
CA ALA A 176 6.74 8.51 -9.69
C ALA A 176 7.29 8.61 -8.27
N ALA A 177 8.62 8.50 -8.11
CA ALA A 177 9.29 8.64 -6.82
C ALA A 177 9.89 10.04 -6.64
N PHE A 178 9.93 10.51 -5.40
CA PHE A 178 10.90 11.53 -5.00
C PHE A 178 12.35 10.99 -5.17
N PRO A 179 13.38 11.86 -5.23
CA PRO A 179 14.78 11.42 -5.34
C PRO A 179 15.24 10.44 -4.25
N ASN A 180 14.61 10.46 -3.07
CA ASN A 180 14.87 9.53 -1.97
C ASN A 180 14.11 8.19 -2.08
N GLY A 181 13.31 8.00 -3.14
CA GLY A 181 12.61 6.77 -3.47
C GLY A 181 11.28 6.55 -2.75
N ARG A 182 10.56 7.62 -2.38
CA ARG A 182 9.22 7.58 -1.75
C ARG A 182 8.14 7.89 -2.78
N ASP A 183 7.68 6.87 -3.50
CA ASP A 183 6.73 7.02 -4.61
C ASP A 183 5.27 7.10 -4.19
N ASP A 184 4.92 6.40 -3.11
CA ASP A 184 3.65 6.56 -2.42
C ASP A 184 3.43 8.01 -1.95
N LEU A 185 4.35 8.56 -1.16
CA LEU A 185 4.25 9.94 -0.66
C LEU A 185 4.16 10.94 -1.82
N LYS A 186 4.99 10.77 -2.86
CA LYS A 186 4.95 11.63 -4.04
C LYS A 186 3.59 11.57 -4.74
N PHE A 187 3.03 10.38 -4.92
CA PHE A 187 1.74 10.23 -5.56
C PHE A 187 0.63 10.96 -4.80
N PHE A 188 0.59 10.85 -3.47
CA PHE A 188 -0.38 11.56 -2.65
C PHE A 188 -0.22 13.09 -2.76
N VAL A 189 1.02 13.59 -2.73
CA VAL A 189 1.31 15.02 -2.93
C VAL A 189 0.79 15.49 -4.29
N ASP A 190 1.11 14.77 -5.36
CA ASP A 190 0.70 15.12 -6.72
C ASP A 190 -0.83 15.04 -6.90
N ALA A 191 -1.48 14.02 -6.30
CA ALA A 191 -2.93 13.87 -6.36
C ALA A 191 -3.65 15.03 -5.65
N ARG A 192 -3.19 15.39 -4.44
CA ARG A 192 -3.74 16.52 -3.69
C ARG A 192 -3.49 17.85 -4.38
N ALA A 193 -2.32 18.05 -5.00
CA ALA A 193 -2.02 19.24 -5.78
C ALA A 193 -2.98 19.42 -6.98
N LYS A 194 -3.60 18.34 -7.46
CA LYS A 194 -4.65 18.35 -8.49
C LYS A 194 -6.07 18.44 -7.93
N GLY A 195 -6.23 18.62 -6.61
CA GLY A 195 -7.52 18.77 -5.95
C GLY A 195 -8.25 17.45 -5.68
N PHE A 196 -7.58 16.30 -5.79
CA PHE A 196 -8.18 15.02 -5.46
C PHE A 196 -8.27 14.79 -3.95
N LYS A 197 -9.39 14.22 -3.50
CA LYS A 197 -9.63 13.91 -2.09
C LYS A 197 -8.89 12.63 -1.69
N CYS A 198 -7.86 12.79 -0.87
CA CYS A 198 -7.06 11.68 -0.34
C CYS A 198 -7.42 11.39 1.12
N VAL A 199 -7.82 10.16 1.42
CA VAL A 199 -8.29 9.74 2.75
C VAL A 199 -7.67 8.42 3.20
N ALA A 200 -7.60 8.21 4.51
CA ALA A 200 -7.37 6.90 5.10
C ALA A 200 -8.64 6.40 5.80
N ASN A 201 -9.00 5.14 5.56
CA ASN A 201 -10.05 4.44 6.29
C ASN A 201 -9.41 3.53 7.35
N THR A 202 -9.47 3.96 8.61
CA THR A 202 -8.82 3.26 9.73
C THR A 202 -9.60 2.04 10.22
N GLN A 203 -10.77 1.75 9.65
CA GLN A 203 -11.42 0.45 9.83
C GLN A 203 -10.66 -0.64 9.07
N VAL A 204 -9.99 -0.29 7.96
CA VAL A 204 -9.17 -1.22 7.17
C VAL A 204 -7.78 -1.28 7.77
N LYS A 205 -7.61 -2.13 8.78
CA LYS A 205 -6.31 -2.38 9.43
C LYS A 205 -5.68 -3.64 8.85
N CYS A 206 -4.68 -3.46 8.01
CA CYS A 206 -3.92 -4.55 7.41
C CYS A 206 -2.74 -4.94 8.30
N LEU A 207 -2.33 -6.20 8.21
CA LEU A 207 -1.09 -6.68 8.81
C LEU A 207 0.05 -6.51 7.80
N ASN A 208 1.09 -5.78 8.19
CA ASN A 208 2.38 -5.80 7.50
C ASN A 208 3.26 -6.88 8.14
N ALA A 209 3.72 -7.85 7.35
CA ALA A 209 4.49 -8.99 7.83
C ALA A 209 5.92 -8.99 7.24
N PRO A 210 6.80 -8.08 7.69
CA PRO A 210 8.19 -8.04 7.23
C PRO A 210 9.01 -9.25 7.71
N TYR A 211 8.50 -10.00 8.69
CA TYR A 211 9.10 -11.22 9.23
C TYR A 211 8.11 -12.41 9.14
N PRO A 212 8.60 -13.66 9.22
CA PRO A 212 7.74 -14.82 9.49
C PRO A 212 6.83 -14.59 10.71
N LEU A 213 5.60 -15.11 10.66
CA LEU A 213 4.58 -14.84 11.70
C LEU A 213 4.93 -15.43 13.07
N ASP A 214 5.78 -16.46 13.10
CA ASP A 214 6.33 -17.09 14.30
C ASP A 214 7.57 -16.37 14.84
N ASP A 215 8.10 -15.37 14.13
CA ASP A 215 9.19 -14.52 14.60
C ASP A 215 8.67 -13.52 15.67
N PRO A 216 9.29 -13.45 16.86
CA PRO A 216 8.89 -12.48 17.90
C PRO A 216 8.86 -11.02 17.42
N ARG A 217 9.67 -10.66 16.41
CA ARG A 217 9.69 -9.31 15.82
C ARG A 217 8.40 -8.99 15.06
N ALA A 218 7.69 -9.98 14.53
CA ALA A 218 6.42 -9.78 13.82
C ALA A 218 5.34 -9.18 14.73
N GLN A 219 5.40 -9.46 16.04
CA GLN A 219 4.44 -8.94 17.02
C GLN A 219 4.43 -7.41 17.10
N LYS A 220 5.54 -6.75 16.74
CA LYS A 220 5.61 -5.28 16.72
C LYS A 220 4.70 -4.65 15.66
N PHE A 221 4.36 -5.39 14.61
CA PHE A 221 3.53 -4.91 13.49
C PHE A 221 2.05 -5.32 13.65
N ALA A 222 1.74 -6.07 14.70
CA ALA A 222 0.37 -6.41 15.03
C ALA A 222 -0.33 -5.20 15.68
N TRP A 223 -1.61 -5.01 15.34
CA TRP A 223 -2.45 -4.00 15.97
C TRP A 223 -2.79 -4.40 17.41
N THR A 224 -1.86 -4.17 18.34
CA THR A 224 -1.98 -4.45 19.77
C THR A 224 -1.92 -3.17 20.62
N THR A 225 -2.43 -3.19 21.85
CA THR A 225 -2.68 -2.00 22.69
C THR A 225 -1.42 -1.42 23.39
N ARG A 226 -0.29 -1.26 22.71
CA ARG A 226 0.90 -0.59 23.28
C ARG A 226 1.52 0.37 22.28
N VAL A 227 1.67 1.65 22.64
CA VAL A 227 2.28 2.65 21.76
C VAL A 227 3.01 3.72 22.58
N GLU A 228 4.10 4.22 21.99
CA GLU A 228 4.83 5.41 22.39
C GLU A 228 4.61 6.50 21.31
N GLU A 229 4.48 7.77 21.72
CA GLU A 229 4.25 8.90 20.81
C GLU A 229 5.53 9.30 20.06
N TYR A 230 5.43 9.52 18.74
CA TYR A 230 6.53 10.03 17.91
C TYR A 230 6.04 11.06 16.91
N GLY A 231 6.58 12.28 16.96
CA GLY A 231 6.45 13.28 15.91
C GLY A 231 7.67 13.24 15.01
N PHE A 232 7.46 13.09 13.69
CA PHE A 232 8.54 13.19 12.71
C PHE A 232 8.10 14.13 11.59
N ASP A 233 8.88 15.19 11.39
CA ASP A 233 8.69 16.12 10.28
C ASP A 233 9.54 15.63 9.10
N PHE A 234 8.87 15.21 8.02
CA PHE A 234 9.55 14.94 6.76
C PHE A 234 9.27 16.06 5.75
N LYS A 235 10.33 16.65 5.19
CA LYS A 235 10.25 17.60 4.07
C LYS A 235 10.22 16.86 2.74
N TYR A 236 9.14 17.01 1.98
CA TYR A 236 9.07 16.55 0.59
C TYR A 236 9.57 17.62 -0.40
#